data_AF-E1YBB3-F1
#
_entry.id   AF-E1YBB3-F1
#
_cell.length_a   1.000
_cell.length_b   1.000
_cell.length_c   1.000
_cell.angle_alpha   90.00
_cell.angle_beta   90.00
_cell.angle_gamma   90.00
#
_symmetry.space_group_name_H-M   'P 1'
#
loop_
_entity.id
_entity.type
_entity.pdbx_description
1 polymer ?
#
loop_
_entity_poly.entity_id
_entity_poly.type
_entity_poly.pdbx_seq_one_letter_code
_entity_poly.pdbx_strand_id
1 'polypeptide(L)' 'MIPLTIEEQIICYADKFFTKNRERIVVKNSEDKIINQLESYGTGYSDKFKLWLELFG' A
#
# COMPACT_ATOMS: atom_id res chain seq x y z
N MET A 1 -0.70 -11.90 -2.82
CA MET A 1 -1.90 -11.79 -3.67
C MET A 1 -1.59 -10.80 -4.79
N ILE A 2 -1.96 -11.12 -6.03
CA ILE A 2 -1.85 -10.18 -7.17
C ILE A 2 -3.26 -9.67 -7.42
N PRO A 3 -3.59 -8.41 -7.06
CA PRO A 3 -4.92 -7.88 -7.29
C PRO A 3 -5.14 -7.70 -8.81
N LEU A 4 -6.29 -8.16 -9.31
CA LEU A 4 -6.62 -8.14 -10.74
C LEU A 4 -7.63 -7.03 -11.05
N THR A 5 -8.64 -6.89 -10.20
CA THR A 5 -9.68 -5.86 -10.31
C THR A 5 -9.27 -4.55 -9.64
N ILE A 6 -9.92 -3.45 -10.00
CA ILE A 6 -9.66 -2.14 -9.38
C ILE A 6 -10.08 -2.17 -7.90
N GLU A 7 -11.17 -2.86 -7.58
CA GLU A 7 -11.68 -3.06 -6.23
C GLU A 7 -10.64 -3.77 -5.34
N GLU A 8 -10.04 -4.85 -5.84
CA GLU A 8 -8.96 -5.56 -5.12
C GLU A 8 -7.73 -4.67 -4.93
N GLN A 9 -7.40 -3.84 -5.92
CA GLN A 9 -6.27 -2.91 -5.84
C GLN A 9 -6.52 -1.84 -4.77
N ILE A 10 -7.73 -1.27 -4.73
CA ILE A 10 -8.13 -0.28 -3.71
C ILE A 10 -8.06 -0.89 -2.32
N ILE A 11 -8.59 -2.09 -2.13
CA ILE A 11 -8.55 -2.78 -0.83
C ILE A 11 -7.10 -3.07 -0.41
N CYS A 12 -6.26 -3.55 -1.34
CA CYS A 12 -4.85 -3.82 -1.08
C CYS A 12 -4.07 -2.54 -0.75
N TYR A 13 -4.32 -1.44 -1.47
CA TYR A 13 -3.72 -0.14 -1.22
C TYR A 13 -4.10 0.35 0.18
N ALA A 14 -5.40 0.34 0.52
CA ALA A 14 -5.90 0.76 1.82
C ALA A 14 -5.33 -0.08 2.96
N ASP A 15 -5.25 -1.41 2.81
CA ASP A 15 -4.68 -2.32 3.82
C ASP A 15 -3.22 -2.02 4.14
N LYS A 16 -2.43 -1.60 3.15
CA LYS A 16 -1.02 -1.24 3.35
C LYS A 16 -0.85 0.19 3.87
N PHE A 17 -1.71 1.10 3.43
CA PHE A 17 -1.60 2.51 3.75
C PHE A 17 -2.15 2.87 5.14
N PHE A 18 -3.25 2.24 5.55
CA PHE A 18 -3.90 2.49 6.83
C PHE A 18 -3.55 1.40 7.84
N THR A 19 -3.21 1.81 9.06
CA THR A 19 -2.92 0.85 10.13
C THR A 19 -4.19 0.28 10.73
N LYS A 20 -4.17 -1.02 11.03
CA LYS A 20 -5.27 -1.73 11.72
C LYS A 20 -5.33 -1.45 13.22
N ASN A 21 -4.37 -0.68 13.75
CA ASN A 21 -4.35 -0.34 15.17
C ASN A 21 -5.43 0.70 15.48
N ARG A 22 -6.43 0.33 16.30
CA ARG A 22 -7.61 1.15 16.60
C ARG A 22 -7.26 2.55 17.14
N GLU A 23 -6.17 2.68 17.88
CA GLU A 23 -5.70 3.97 18.41
C GLU A 23 -5.01 4.85 17.35
N ARG A 24 -4.59 4.25 16.23
CA ARG A 24 -3.89 4.91 15.13
C ARG A 24 -4.60 4.76 13.79
N ILE A 25 -5.87 4.36 13.76
CA ILE A 25 -6.64 4.09 12.52
C ILE A 25 -6.60 5.27 11.53
N VAL A 26 -6.43 6.49 12.02
CA VAL A 26 -6.37 7.73 11.22
C VAL A 26 -4.94 8.09 10.78
N VAL A 27 -3.92 7.39 11.30
CA VAL A 27 -2.51 7.64 10.98
C VAL A 27 -2.16 6.87 9.71
N LYS A 28 -1.97 7.63 8.62
CA LYS A 28 -1.37 7.12 7.38
C LYS A 28 0.03 6.60 7.69
N ASN A 29 0.34 5.38 7.28
CA ASN A 29 1.73 4.93 7.25
C ASN A 29 2.50 5.81 6.26
N SER A 30 3.73 6.20 6.60
CA SER A 30 4.59 6.95 5.68
C SER A 30 4.81 6.13 4.41
N GLU A 31 4.58 6.74 3.26
CA GLU A 31 4.77 6.15 1.93
C GLU A 31 6.15 5.50 1.81
N ASP A 32 7.19 6.23 2.25
CA ASP A 32 8.58 5.79 2.29
C ASP A 32 8.79 4.51 3.09
N LYS A 33 8.08 4.36 4.21
CA LYS A 33 8.15 3.17 5.05
C LYS A 33 7.52 1.97 4.34
N ILE A 34 6.42 2.17 3.64
CA ILE A 34 5.74 1.11 2.89
C ILE A 34 6.59 0.71 1.68
N ILE A 35 7.15 1.68 0.95
CA ILE A 35 8.02 1.43 -0.20
C ILE A 35 9.26 0.63 0.24
N ASN A 36 9.98 1.07 1.28
CA ASN A 36 11.13 0.34 1.82
C ASN A 36 10.77 -1.09 2.27
N GLN A 37 9.59 -1.26 2.88
CA GLN A 37 9.11 -2.58 3.28
C GLN A 37 8.81 -3.46 2.05
N LEU A 38 8.21 -2.90 1.00
CA LEU A 38 7.88 -3.62 -0.23
C LEU A 38 9.12 -3.98 -1.05
N GLU A 39 10.14 -3.12 -1.07
CA GLU A 39 11.43 -3.42 -1.71
C GLU A 39 12.14 -4.60 -1.03
N SER A 40 11.98 -4.73 0.29
CA SER A 40 12.53 -5.87 1.04
C SER A 40 11.89 -7.22 0.66
N TYR A 41 10.69 -7.22 0.06
CA TYR A 41 10.01 -8.45 -0.39
C TYR A 41 10.34 -8.86 -1.83
N GLY A 42 11.02 -8.00 -2.60
CA GLY A 42 11.44 -8.29 -3.96
C GLY A 42 11.13 -7.16 -4.95
N THR A 43 11.75 -7.22 -6.11
CA THR A 43 11.62 -6.25 -7.20
C THR A 43 10.20 -6.28 -7.80
N GLY A 44 9.59 -5.09 -7.94
CA GLY A 44 8.29 -4.89 -8.59
C GLY A 44 7.07 -4.71 -7.67
N TYR A 45 7.20 -4.98 -6.36
CA TYR A 45 6.11 -4.68 -5.41
C TYR A 45 6.02 -3.19 -5.07
N SER A 46 7.18 -2.52 -4.97
CA SER A 46 7.26 -1.07 -4.73
C SER A 46 6.74 -0.27 -5.92
N ASP A 47 7.02 -0.69 -7.16
CA ASP A 47 6.53 -0.03 -8.38
C ASP A 47 5.00 -0.05 -8.48
N LYS A 48 4.36 -1.18 -8.16
CA LYS A 48 2.90 -1.27 -8.10
C LYS A 48 2.31 -0.33 -7.06
N PHE A 49 2.95 -0.22 -5.91
CA PHE A 49 2.50 0.67 -4.85
C PHE A 49 2.67 2.15 -5.22
N LYS A 50 3.75 2.51 -5.92
CA LYS A 50 3.93 3.84 -6.51
C LYS A 50 2.84 4.16 -7.52
N LEU A 51 2.50 3.23 -8.40
CA LEU A 51 1.38 3.39 -9.35
C LEU A 51 0.05 3.62 -8.62
N TRP A 52 -0.21 2.88 -7.53
CA TRP A 52 -1.40 3.08 -6.71
C TRP A 52 -1.42 4.42 -5.98
N LEU A 53 -0.26 4.95 -5.57
CA LEU A 53 -0.15 6.31 -5.03
C LEU A 53 -0.55 7.35 -6.07
N GLU A 54 -0.17 7.19 -7.34
CA GLU A 54 -0.58 8.09 -8.41
C GLU A 54 -2.08 7.97 -8.76
N LEU A 55 -2.67 6.77 -8.61
CA LEU A 55 -4.07 6.50 -8.96
C LEU A 55 -5.07 6.81 -7.83
N PHE A 56 -4.69 6.59 -6.57
CA PHE A 56 -5.58 6.63 -5.40
C PHE A 56 -5.13 7.58 -4.27
N GLY A 57 -3.94 8.17 -4.37
CA GLY A 57 -3.32 9.00 -3.33
C GLY A 57 -3.97 10.36 -3.12
#